data_AF-A0A8B7P455-F1
#
_entry.id   AF-A0A8B7P455-F1
#
_cell.length_a   1.000
_cell.length_b   1.000
_cell.length_c   1.000
_cell.angle_alpha   90.00
_cell.angle_beta   90.00
_cell.angle_gamma   90.00
#
_symmetry.space_group_name_H-M   'P 1'
#
loop_
_entity.id
_entity.type
_entity.pdbx_description
1 polymer ?
#
loop_
_entity_poly.entity_id
_entity_poly.type
_entity_poly.pdbx_seq_one_letter_code
_entity_poly.pdbx_strand_id
1 'polypeptide(L)'
;MRSLLLLLALSAALTQGYVYERCELARELLNTYGFPRSELGDYLIDNDISDDVACADIIYARHGFSAWYGWLNHCQGTNTESYVADCGV
;
A
#
# COMPACT_ATOMS: atom_id res chain seq x y z
N MET A 1 -9.91 -36.55 6.94
CA MET A 1 -9.03 -36.33 5.77
C MET A 1 -9.77 -35.72 4.57
N ARG A 2 -10.83 -36.35 4.02
CA ARG A 2 -11.59 -35.78 2.88
C ARG A 2 -12.25 -34.42 3.18
N SER A 3 -12.81 -34.23 4.38
CA SER A 3 -13.40 -32.95 4.80
C SER A 3 -12.35 -31.82 4.92
N LEU A 4 -11.11 -32.17 5.30
CA LEU A 4 -10.01 -31.21 5.42
C LEU A 4 -9.55 -30.71 4.05
N LEU A 5 -9.52 -31.61 3.06
CA LEU A 5 -9.17 -31.30 1.66
C LEU A 5 -10.22 -30.38 1.00
N LEU A 6 -11.50 -30.57 1.33
CA LEU A 6 -12.58 -29.73 0.82
C LEU A 6 -12.52 -28.29 1.38
N LEU A 7 -12.17 -28.14 2.67
CA LEU A 7 -12.01 -26.83 3.31
C LEU A 7 -10.82 -26.05 2.73
N LEU A 8 -9.69 -26.73 2.48
CA LEU A 8 -8.51 -26.12 1.84
C LEU A 8 -8.80 -25.65 0.40
N ALA A 9 -9.54 -26.45 -0.36
CA ALA A 9 -9.94 -26.07 -1.72
C ALA A 9 -10.86 -24.84 -1.73
N LEU A 10 -11.77 -24.74 -0.75
CA LEU A 10 -12.67 -23.60 -0.61
C LEU A 10 -11.93 -22.31 -0.27
N SER A 11 -10.89 -22.36 0.58
CA SER A 11 -10.06 -21.19 0.88
C SER A 11 -9.26 -20.69 -0.32
N ALA A 12 -8.77 -21.59 -1.19
CA ALA A 12 -8.03 -21.22 -2.39
C ALA A 12 -8.92 -20.56 -3.47
N ALA A 13 -10.22 -20.86 -3.48
CA ALA A 13 -11.18 -20.24 -4.38
C ALA A 13 -11.53 -18.78 -4.01
N LEU A 14 -11.21 -18.34 -2.79
CA LEU A 14 -11.50 -17.00 -2.30
C LEU A 14 -10.40 -15.98 -2.61
N THR A 15 -9.19 -16.43 -2.96
CA THR A 15 -8.07 -15.54 -3.29
C THR A 15 -7.91 -15.42 -4.80
N GLN A 16 -8.82 -14.71 -5.45
CA GLN A 16 -8.60 -14.32 -6.85
C GLN A 16 -7.68 -13.10 -6.87
N GLY A 17 -6.39 -13.34 -7.07
CA GLY A 17 -5.45 -12.27 -7.39
C GLY A 17 -5.55 -11.93 -8.88
N TYR A 18 -5.70 -10.64 -9.20
CA TYR A 18 -5.72 -10.15 -10.58
C TYR A 18 -4.43 -9.38 -10.86
N VAL A 19 -3.74 -9.73 -11.96
CA VAL A 19 -2.53 -9.02 -12.40
C VAL A 19 -2.94 -8.08 -13.53
N TYR A 20 -2.95 -6.78 -13.25
CA TYR A 20 -3.32 -5.76 -14.22
C TYR A 20 -2.22 -5.52 -15.24
N GLU A 21 -2.62 -5.30 -16.49
CA GLU A 21 -1.75 -4.73 -17.51
C GLU A 21 -1.56 -3.22 -17.31
N ARG A 22 -0.42 -2.66 -17.73
CA ARG A 22 -0.06 -1.25 -17.45
C ARG A 22 -1.18 -0.25 -17.75
N CYS A 23 -1.72 -0.29 -18.96
CA CYS A 23 -2.78 0.63 -19.38
C CYS A 23 -4.14 0.29 -18.76
N GLU A 24 -4.35 -0.95 -18.33
CA GLU A 24 -5.56 -1.38 -17.65
C GLU A 24 -5.61 -0.80 -16.24
N LEU A 25 -4.51 -0.93 -15.49
CA LEU A 25 -4.38 -0.33 -14.16
C LEU A 25 -4.59 1.19 -14.21
N ALA A 26 -3.95 1.87 -15.17
CA ALA A 26 -4.10 3.32 -15.33
C ALA A 26 -5.56 3.75 -15.60
N ARG A 27 -6.33 2.95 -16.35
CA ARG A 27 -7.74 3.21 -16.62
C ARG A 27 -8.61 2.97 -15.38
N GLU A 28 -8.33 1.92 -14.62
CA GLU A 28 -9.02 1.60 -13.37
C GLU A 28 -8.86 2.74 -12.36
N LEU A 29 -7.62 3.19 -12.15
CA LEU A 29 -7.30 4.29 -11.24
C LEU A 29 -8.00 5.60 -11.66
N LEU A 30 -7.94 5.95 -12.95
CA LEU A 30 -8.57 7.15 -13.49
C LEU A 30 -10.10 7.13 -13.37
N ASN A 31 -10.72 6.05 -13.82
CA ASN A 31 -12.17 6.03 -14.06
C ASN A 31 -12.96 5.54 -12.84
N THR A 32 -12.42 4.63 -12.05
CA THR A 32 -13.11 4.04 -10.88
C THR A 32 -12.80 4.82 -9.62
N TYR A 33 -11.54 5.20 -9.43
CA TYR A 33 -11.08 5.85 -8.19
C TYR A 33 -10.93 7.36 -8.34
N GLY A 34 -11.11 7.90 -9.55
CA GLY A 34 -11.10 9.33 -9.80
C GLY A 34 -9.71 9.96 -9.71
N PHE A 35 -8.64 9.16 -9.83
CA PHE A 35 -7.28 9.71 -9.89
C PHE A 35 -7.14 10.58 -11.12
N PRO A 36 -6.78 11.86 -11.00
CA PRO A 36 -6.63 12.71 -12.16
C PRO A 36 -5.48 12.21 -13.03
N ARG A 37 -5.67 12.34 -14.34
CA ARG A 37 -4.79 11.80 -15.37
C ARG A 37 -3.33 12.26 -15.22
N SER A 38 -3.12 13.44 -14.65
CA SER A 38 -1.80 14.02 -14.35
C SER A 38 -1.04 13.30 -13.24
N GLU A 39 -1.72 12.57 -12.35
CA GLU A 39 -1.14 11.95 -11.15
C GLU A 39 -0.76 10.47 -11.37
N LEU A 40 -0.98 9.91 -12.56
CA LEU A 40 -0.82 8.46 -12.83
C LEU A 40 0.64 7.98 -12.96
N GLY A 41 1.65 8.85 -12.87
CA GLY A 41 3.04 8.44 -13.13
C GLY A 41 4.15 9.25 -12.47
N ASP A 42 4.00 10.58 -12.38
CA ASP A 42 5.17 11.44 -12.13
C ASP A 42 5.15 12.18 -10.79
N TYR A 43 4.00 12.36 -10.14
CA TYR A 43 3.91 13.19 -8.91
C TYR A 43 4.49 12.49 -7.66
N LEU A 44 4.18 11.20 -7.46
CA LEU A 44 4.75 10.38 -6.37
C LEU A 44 6.27 10.08 -6.48
N ILE A 45 6.94 10.70 -7.45
CA ILE A 45 8.40 10.59 -7.66
C ILE A 45 9.05 11.97 -7.91
N ASP A 46 8.30 13.07 -7.70
CA ASP A 46 8.83 14.42 -7.85
C ASP A 46 9.40 14.96 -6.51
N ASN A 47 9.58 16.28 -6.40
CA ASN A 47 10.16 16.90 -5.19
C ASN A 47 9.10 17.48 -4.23
N ASP A 48 7.84 17.56 -4.64
CA ASP A 48 6.72 18.03 -3.83
C ASP A 48 6.05 16.82 -3.17
N ILE A 49 6.33 16.62 -1.89
CA ILE A 49 5.82 15.45 -1.14
C ILE A 49 4.33 15.55 -0.75
N SER A 50 3.60 16.58 -1.21
CA SER A 50 2.24 16.86 -0.72
C SER A 50 1.26 15.73 -1.05
N ASP A 51 1.31 15.18 -2.26
CA ASP A 51 0.47 14.07 -2.69
C ASP A 51 1.01 12.71 -2.19
N ASP A 52 2.32 12.55 -2.05
CA ASP A 52 2.94 11.39 -1.40
C ASP A 52 2.39 11.18 0.02
N VAL A 53 2.38 12.25 0.82
CA VAL A 53 1.87 12.23 2.19
C VAL A 53 0.38 11.89 2.21
N ALA A 54 -0.42 12.48 1.32
CA ALA A 54 -1.85 12.18 1.22
C ALA A 54 -2.12 10.71 0.85
N CYS A 55 -1.33 10.15 -0.06
CA CYS A 55 -1.40 8.74 -0.44
C CYS A 55 -0.98 7.83 0.73
N ALA A 56 0.12 8.17 1.42
CA ALA A 56 0.60 7.42 2.58
C ALA A 56 -0.43 7.42 3.73
N ASP A 57 -1.14 8.53 3.97
CA ASP A 57 -2.21 8.63 4.97
C ASP A 57 -3.38 7.67 4.66
N ILE A 58 -3.76 7.53 3.38
CA ILE A 58 -4.79 6.57 2.97
C ILE A 58 -4.34 5.13 3.28
N ILE A 59 -3.08 4.79 3.00
CA ILE A 59 -2.53 3.46 3.28
C ILE A 59 -2.50 3.22 4.80
N TYR A 60 -2.02 4.20 5.57
CA TYR A 60 -1.95 4.13 7.03
C TYR A 60 -3.34 3.98 7.65
N ALA A 61 -4.35 4.69 7.17
CA ALA A 61 -5.72 4.56 7.66
C ALA A 61 -6.29 3.13 7.48
N ARG A 62 -5.83 2.39 6.45
CA ARG A 62 -6.31 1.03 6.15
C ARG A 62 -5.52 -0.06 6.86
N HIS A 63 -4.20 0.09 6.94
CA HIS A 63 -3.28 -0.99 7.33
C HIS A 63 -2.36 -0.60 8.49
N GLY A 64 -2.38 0.65 8.93
CA GLY A 64 -1.35 1.23 9.80
C GLY A 64 0.03 1.12 9.16
N PHE A 65 1.08 1.21 9.98
CA PHE A 65 2.46 1.07 9.48
C PHE A 65 2.80 -0.35 8.98
N SER A 66 1.92 -1.34 9.18
CA SER A 66 2.16 -2.72 8.74
C SER A 66 2.17 -2.90 7.21
N ALA A 67 1.69 -1.91 6.45
CA ALA A 67 1.80 -1.92 4.99
C ALA A 67 3.25 -1.78 4.47
N TRP A 68 4.18 -1.31 5.30
CA TRP A 68 5.57 -1.08 4.90
C TRP A 68 6.50 -2.13 5.53
N TYR A 69 7.02 -3.05 4.71
CA TYR A 69 7.97 -4.08 5.18
C TYR A 69 9.24 -3.50 5.81
N GLY A 70 9.70 -2.34 5.34
CA GLY A 70 10.83 -1.64 5.97
C GLY A 70 10.52 -1.26 7.42
N TRP A 71 9.31 -0.76 7.68
CA TRP A 71 8.86 -0.48 9.04
C TRP A 71 8.70 -1.78 9.86
N LEU A 72 8.07 -2.80 9.30
CA LEU A 72 7.89 -4.10 9.98
C LEU A 72 9.22 -4.71 10.43
N ASN A 73 10.22 -4.68 9.57
CA ASN A 73 11.49 -5.38 9.80
C ASN A 73 12.48 -4.58 10.64
N HIS A 74 12.35 -3.24 10.70
CA HIS A 74 13.39 -2.37 11.27
C HIS A 74 12.89 -1.32 12.26
N CYS A 75 11.59 -1.04 12.30
CA CYS A 75 11.02 0.02 13.14
C CYS A 75 9.98 -0.50 14.15
N GLN A 76 9.26 -1.57 13.82
CA GLN A 76 8.22 -2.10 14.71
C GLN A 76 8.83 -2.58 16.03
N GLY A 77 8.34 -2.02 17.14
CA GLY A 77 8.77 -2.42 18.49
C GLY A 77 10.14 -1.88 18.90
N THR A 78 10.74 -0.97 18.12
CA THR A 78 11.98 -0.27 18.48
C THR A 78 11.68 1.15 18.95
N ASN A 79 12.65 1.79 19.64
CA ASN A 79 12.56 3.22 19.92
C ASN A 79 13.00 4.00 18.66
N THR A 80 12.07 4.77 18.08
CA THR A 80 12.30 5.57 16.87
C THR A 80 12.57 7.06 17.15
N GLU A 81 12.66 7.49 18.41
CA GLU A 81 12.92 8.89 18.77
C GLU A 81 14.27 9.39 18.21
N SER A 82 15.26 8.50 18.09
CA SER A 82 16.59 8.85 17.56
C SER A 82 16.55 9.38 16.13
N TYR A 83 15.52 9.07 15.33
CA TYR A 83 15.41 9.57 13.95
C TYR A 83 15.10 11.06 13.88
N VAL A 84 14.59 11.65 14.96
CA VAL A 84 14.20 13.07 15.04
C VAL A 84 14.82 13.82 16.22
N ALA A 85 15.70 13.17 16.98
CA ALA A 85 16.21 13.68 18.25
C ALA A 85 16.85 15.08 18.16
N ASP A 86 17.51 15.39 17.04
CA ASP A 86 18.22 16.65 16.82
C ASP A 86 17.48 17.60 15.87
N CYS A 87 16.23 17.28 15.51
CA CYS A 87 15.45 18.09 14.58
C CYS A 87 14.81 19.32 15.23
N GLY A 88 14.81 19.42 16.57
CA GLY A 88 14.18 20.53 17.30
C GLY A 88 12.66 20.59 17.11
N VAL A 89 12.04 19.44 16.85
CA VAL A 89 10.60 19.21 16.71
C VAL A 89 10.04 18.39 17.85
#